data_AF-A0A965G8V8-F1
#
_entry.id   AF-A0A965G8V8-F1
#
_cell.length_a   1.000
_cell.length_b   1.000
_cell.length_c   1.000
_cell.angle_alpha   90.00
_cell.angle_beta   90.00
_cell.angle_gamma   90.00
#
_symmetry.space_group_name_H-M   'P 1'
#
loop_
_entity.id
_entity.type
_entity.pdbx_description
1 polymer ?
#
loop_
_entity_poly.entity_id
_entity_poly.type
_entity_poly.pdbx_seq_one_letter_code
_entity_poly.pdbx_strand_id
1 'polypeptide(L)'
;NAFVIVESVNPNNPVPPEIEVVDGAEMSFAGPLGVGWSANSSGKFTQSGGSVSVTSGFMTLADSANSVGTAELSGGTLNVAKTTVVGRLGSGTLNVSGGTFTAGTDELGSFRIGDYLGGPGTMTLSGTGEVNAPNYTAVGGWGNGTLNITGGTWNQAAGGIVVGDHPEGAGFTGRGDINQSGGTVNADAVLLQQGTYNLNGGTLVTEAVADTSSGATGVFNMNGGTLRARVNQADFIQADTVEIKSGGAIIDTADKEVSINKGMSGSGGLTKKGSGMLKLVGVHTYTGSTTVQEGTLRIEAANFTADATPSALDVVFTSAPADGQLAIFPGTLNGSPTVSFTGLAAGQTG
;
A
#
# COMPACT_ATOMS: atom_id res chain seq x y z
N ASN A 1 -21.83 -16.50 -22.01
CA ASN A 1 -22.14 -17.31 -20.81
C ASN A 1 -21.27 -18.55 -20.65
N ALA A 2 -20.51 -19.02 -21.67
CA ALA A 2 -19.63 -20.17 -21.47
C ALA A 2 -18.45 -19.79 -20.55
N PHE A 3 -18.18 -20.65 -19.57
CA PHE A 3 -17.03 -20.55 -18.68
C PHE A 3 -15.80 -21.08 -19.43
N VAL A 4 -14.70 -20.32 -19.47
CA VAL A 4 -13.42 -20.80 -20.04
C VAL A 4 -12.48 -21.23 -18.92
N ILE A 5 -11.99 -22.47 -19.01
CA ILE A 5 -11.04 -23.05 -18.06
C ILE A 5 -9.78 -23.45 -18.81
N VAL A 6 -8.63 -23.03 -18.29
CA VAL A 6 -7.30 -23.42 -18.77
C VAL A 6 -6.65 -24.27 -17.70
N GLU A 7 -6.57 -25.58 -17.92
CA GLU A 7 -5.95 -26.48 -16.94
C GLU A 7 -5.49 -27.83 -17.48
N SER A 8 -4.55 -28.44 -16.74
CA SER A 8 -4.18 -29.86 -16.77
C SER A 8 -4.39 -30.44 -15.38
N VAL A 9 -4.91 -31.67 -15.27
CA VAL A 9 -5.15 -32.38 -14.00
C VAL A 9 -3.86 -32.96 -13.38
N ASN A 10 -2.81 -32.15 -13.35
CA ASN A 10 -1.54 -32.41 -12.67
C ASN A 10 -0.99 -31.05 -12.20
N PRO A 11 -0.89 -30.81 -10.87
CA PRO A 11 -0.48 -29.51 -10.36
C PRO A 11 1.01 -29.23 -10.53
N ASN A 12 1.80 -30.29 -10.74
CA ASN A 12 3.25 -30.23 -10.96
C ASN A 12 3.62 -30.34 -12.44
N ASN A 13 2.68 -30.09 -13.37
CA ASN A 13 2.98 -30.13 -14.79
C ASN A 13 3.98 -29.02 -15.13
N PRO A 14 5.20 -29.34 -15.60
CA PRO A 14 6.21 -28.32 -15.92
C PRO A 14 5.83 -27.47 -17.15
N VAL A 15 4.90 -27.95 -17.98
CA VAL A 15 4.36 -27.26 -19.15
C VAL A 15 2.84 -27.27 -19.04
N PRO A 16 2.26 -26.46 -18.13
CA PRO A 16 0.81 -26.40 -17.97
C PRO A 16 0.16 -25.91 -19.26
N PRO A 17 -1.11 -26.31 -19.53
CA PRO A 17 -1.88 -25.75 -20.62
C PRO A 17 -1.93 -24.23 -20.53
N GLU A 18 -1.82 -23.58 -21.68
CA GLU A 18 -1.61 -22.16 -21.79
C GLU A 18 -2.53 -21.54 -22.85
N ILE A 19 -3.16 -20.42 -22.51
CA ILE A 19 -3.64 -19.45 -23.50
C ILE A 19 -2.55 -18.38 -23.63
N GLU A 20 -2.10 -18.16 -24.87
CA GLU A 20 -1.16 -17.09 -25.21
C GLU A 20 -1.87 -16.07 -26.12
N VAL A 21 -1.85 -14.80 -25.71
CA VAL A 21 -2.38 -13.67 -26.49
C VAL A 21 -1.23 -12.74 -26.87
N VAL A 22 -1.05 -12.54 -28.17
CA VAL A 22 0.05 -11.75 -28.76
C VAL A 22 -0.47 -10.47 -29.38
N ASP A 23 0.44 -9.65 -29.91
CA ASP A 23 0.09 -8.37 -30.52
C ASP A 23 -0.91 -8.51 -31.67
N GLY A 24 -1.84 -7.55 -31.75
CA GLY A 24 -2.94 -7.55 -32.71
C GLY A 24 -4.05 -8.59 -32.49
N ALA A 25 -3.92 -9.49 -31.51
CA ALA A 25 -4.98 -10.45 -31.20
C ALA A 25 -6.13 -9.78 -30.42
N GLU A 26 -7.37 -10.17 -30.74
CA GLU A 26 -8.55 -9.82 -29.96
C GLU A 26 -9.21 -11.10 -29.43
N MET A 27 -9.44 -11.16 -28.12
CA MET A 27 -10.08 -12.29 -27.46
C MET A 27 -11.18 -11.81 -26.52
N SER A 28 -12.36 -12.42 -26.62
CA SER A 28 -13.49 -12.09 -25.74
C SER A 28 -14.03 -13.35 -25.07
N PHE A 29 -14.09 -13.32 -23.74
CA PHE A 29 -14.70 -14.34 -22.91
C PHE A 29 -16.07 -13.87 -22.45
N ALA A 30 -17.13 -14.52 -22.96
CA ALA A 30 -18.51 -14.19 -22.61
C ALA A 30 -18.94 -14.67 -21.21
N GLY A 31 -18.06 -15.31 -20.45
CA GLY A 31 -18.26 -15.81 -19.09
C GLY A 31 -16.94 -15.77 -18.33
N PRO A 32 -16.85 -16.37 -17.13
CA PRO A 32 -15.62 -16.29 -16.33
C PRO A 32 -14.42 -16.95 -17.00
N LEU A 33 -13.22 -16.47 -16.64
CA LEU A 33 -11.93 -17.05 -17.01
C LEU A 33 -11.29 -17.71 -15.78
N GLY A 34 -11.15 -19.03 -15.80
CA GLY A 34 -10.47 -19.81 -14.77
C GLY A 34 -9.14 -20.35 -15.27
N VAL A 35 -8.07 -20.17 -14.48
CA VAL A 35 -6.72 -20.69 -14.78
C VAL A 35 -6.28 -21.55 -13.61
N GLY A 36 -6.08 -22.85 -13.85
CA GLY A 36 -5.90 -23.84 -12.77
C GLY A 36 -7.16 -23.92 -11.90
N TRP A 37 -8.26 -24.40 -12.44
CA TRP A 37 -9.57 -24.30 -11.78
C TRP A 37 -9.83 -25.46 -10.81
N SER A 38 -9.67 -26.68 -11.28
CA SER A 38 -9.99 -27.92 -10.59
C SER A 38 -8.94 -28.31 -9.54
N ALA A 39 -9.32 -29.14 -8.58
CA ALA A 39 -8.38 -29.61 -7.57
C ALA A 39 -7.22 -30.39 -8.19
N ASN A 40 -5.99 -30.16 -7.69
CA ASN A 40 -4.76 -30.75 -8.23
C ASN A 40 -4.57 -30.47 -9.74
N SER A 41 -4.90 -29.26 -10.19
CA SER A 41 -4.69 -28.84 -11.57
C SER A 41 -3.67 -27.71 -11.69
N SER A 42 -3.14 -27.50 -12.89
CA SER A 42 -2.29 -26.35 -13.21
C SER A 42 -2.72 -25.71 -14.52
N GLY A 43 -2.64 -24.39 -14.62
CA GLY A 43 -2.96 -23.64 -15.85
C GLY A 43 -2.17 -22.35 -15.95
N LYS A 44 -2.05 -21.85 -17.19
CA LYS A 44 -1.31 -20.62 -17.49
C LYS A 44 -2.06 -19.72 -18.47
N PHE A 45 -1.92 -18.41 -18.27
CA PHE A 45 -2.38 -17.38 -19.21
C PHE A 45 -1.23 -16.40 -19.46
N THR A 46 -0.87 -16.16 -20.71
CA THR A 46 0.12 -15.14 -21.10
C THR A 46 -0.49 -14.12 -22.03
N GLN A 47 -0.14 -12.86 -21.81
CA GLN A 47 -0.47 -11.77 -22.70
C GLN A 47 0.75 -10.87 -22.92
N SER A 48 1.20 -10.78 -24.16
CA SER A 48 2.30 -9.90 -24.58
C SER A 48 1.82 -8.69 -25.41
N GLY A 49 0.57 -8.71 -25.87
CA GLY A 49 -0.04 -7.66 -26.67
C GLY A 49 -1.56 -7.86 -26.82
N GLY A 50 -2.16 -7.20 -27.81
CA GLY A 50 -3.57 -7.41 -28.15
C GLY A 50 -4.57 -6.93 -27.09
N SER A 51 -5.83 -7.31 -27.25
CA SER A 51 -6.93 -6.98 -26.34
C SER A 51 -7.69 -8.22 -25.88
N VAL A 52 -7.88 -8.33 -24.57
CA VAL A 52 -8.62 -9.41 -23.93
C VAL A 52 -9.74 -8.81 -23.08
N SER A 53 -10.96 -9.31 -23.26
CA SER A 53 -12.11 -8.86 -22.49
C SER A 53 -12.91 -10.04 -21.92
N VAL A 54 -12.96 -10.14 -20.59
CA VAL A 54 -13.91 -11.00 -19.86
C VAL A 54 -15.16 -10.18 -19.60
N THR A 55 -16.20 -10.34 -20.42
CA THR A 55 -17.26 -9.32 -20.57
C THR A 55 -18.36 -9.36 -19.51
N SER A 56 -18.52 -10.47 -18.79
CA SER A 56 -19.58 -10.61 -17.78
C SER A 56 -19.16 -11.35 -16.50
N GLY A 57 -17.94 -11.88 -16.48
CA GLY A 57 -17.45 -12.78 -15.44
C GLY A 57 -16.26 -12.23 -14.66
N PHE A 58 -15.91 -12.96 -13.61
CA PHE A 58 -14.66 -12.81 -12.87
C PHE A 58 -13.50 -13.50 -13.59
N MET A 59 -12.29 -13.23 -13.12
CA MET A 59 -11.10 -14.02 -13.43
C MET A 59 -10.61 -14.67 -12.15
N THR A 60 -10.33 -15.98 -12.17
CA THR A 60 -9.78 -16.69 -11.00
C THR A 60 -8.54 -17.47 -11.38
N LEU A 61 -7.48 -17.28 -10.60
CA LEU A 61 -6.25 -18.07 -10.62
C LEU A 61 -6.26 -19.01 -9.42
N ALA A 62 -6.20 -20.31 -9.65
CA ALA A 62 -6.17 -21.34 -8.61
C ALA A 62 -7.45 -21.41 -7.74
N ASP A 63 -8.55 -21.85 -8.35
CA ASP A 63 -9.89 -21.84 -7.73
C ASP A 63 -10.08 -22.91 -6.63
N SER A 64 -9.41 -24.06 -6.77
CA SER A 64 -9.59 -25.27 -5.94
C SER A 64 -8.32 -25.69 -5.17
N ALA A 65 -8.46 -26.58 -4.19
CA ALA A 65 -7.35 -27.09 -3.39
C ALA A 65 -6.22 -27.69 -4.25
N ASN A 66 -4.97 -27.39 -3.90
CA ASN A 66 -3.76 -27.82 -4.62
C ASN A 66 -3.72 -27.43 -6.11
N SER A 67 -4.58 -26.53 -6.57
CA SER A 67 -4.49 -25.99 -7.93
C SER A 67 -3.41 -24.92 -8.03
N VAL A 68 -2.86 -24.73 -9.23
CA VAL A 68 -1.86 -23.70 -9.53
C VAL A 68 -2.34 -22.90 -10.75
N GLY A 69 -2.52 -21.60 -10.58
CA GLY A 69 -2.97 -20.71 -11.65
C GLY A 69 -1.99 -19.57 -11.82
N THR A 70 -1.44 -19.40 -13.02
CA THR A 70 -0.47 -18.34 -13.31
C THR A 70 -0.94 -17.47 -14.46
N ALA A 71 -0.89 -16.15 -14.29
CA ALA A 71 -1.11 -15.19 -15.37
C ALA A 71 0.08 -14.22 -15.48
N GLU A 72 0.55 -14.01 -16.71
CA GLU A 72 1.71 -13.19 -17.03
C GLU A 72 1.31 -12.14 -18.08
N LEU A 73 1.25 -10.88 -17.68
CA LEU A 73 0.89 -9.74 -18.54
C LEU A 73 2.14 -8.87 -18.74
N SER A 74 2.60 -8.80 -19.98
CA SER A 74 3.77 -8.00 -20.38
C SER A 74 3.43 -6.91 -21.40
N GLY A 75 2.20 -6.90 -21.92
CA GLY A 75 1.69 -5.90 -22.85
C GLY A 75 0.20 -6.08 -23.12
N GLY A 76 -0.36 -5.23 -23.98
CA GLY A 76 -1.77 -5.28 -24.36
C GLY A 76 -2.73 -4.73 -23.30
N THR A 77 -4.02 -5.04 -23.49
CA THR A 77 -5.10 -4.67 -22.57
C THR A 77 -5.83 -5.92 -22.09
N LEU A 78 -6.02 -6.05 -20.77
CA LEU A 78 -6.90 -7.04 -20.16
C LEU A 78 -7.99 -6.30 -19.40
N ASN A 79 -9.25 -6.55 -19.76
CA ASN A 79 -10.40 -6.00 -19.05
C ASN A 79 -11.24 -7.16 -18.49
N VAL A 80 -11.45 -7.18 -17.17
CA VAL A 80 -12.30 -8.17 -16.51
C VAL A 80 -13.53 -7.47 -15.96
N ALA A 81 -14.74 -7.97 -16.25
CA ALA A 81 -15.98 -7.29 -15.88
C ALA A 81 -16.27 -7.29 -14.38
N LYS A 82 -15.73 -8.27 -13.63
CA LYS A 82 -15.94 -8.45 -12.19
C LYS A 82 -14.63 -8.60 -11.45
N THR A 83 -14.68 -9.07 -10.19
CA THR A 83 -13.52 -9.30 -9.35
C THR A 83 -12.50 -10.21 -10.00
N THR A 84 -11.23 -9.94 -9.75
CA THR A 84 -10.13 -10.87 -10.03
C THR A 84 -9.65 -11.49 -8.73
N VAL A 85 -9.66 -12.83 -8.68
CA VAL A 85 -9.21 -13.61 -7.53
C VAL A 85 -7.89 -14.29 -7.87
N VAL A 86 -6.87 -14.01 -7.07
CA VAL A 86 -5.53 -14.58 -7.19
C VAL A 86 -5.30 -15.48 -5.97
N GLY A 87 -5.45 -16.79 -6.16
CA GLY A 87 -5.32 -17.78 -5.09
C GLY A 87 -6.58 -17.86 -4.24
N ARG A 88 -7.55 -18.68 -4.65
CA ARG A 88 -8.79 -18.89 -3.88
C ARG A 88 -8.63 -20.02 -2.87
N LEU A 89 -8.43 -21.24 -3.36
CA LEU A 89 -8.13 -22.41 -2.53
C LEU A 89 -6.78 -23.04 -2.91
N GLY A 90 -6.26 -22.70 -4.10
CA GLY A 90 -4.94 -23.08 -4.57
C GLY A 90 -3.97 -21.91 -4.60
N SER A 91 -2.81 -22.11 -5.21
CA SER A 91 -1.75 -21.10 -5.33
C SER A 91 -1.91 -20.29 -6.61
N GLY A 92 -2.31 -19.03 -6.48
CA GLY A 92 -2.47 -18.10 -7.60
C GLY A 92 -1.27 -17.17 -7.74
N THR A 93 -0.83 -16.92 -8.97
CA THR A 93 0.22 -15.93 -9.30
C THR A 93 -0.22 -15.04 -10.46
N LEU A 94 -0.17 -13.73 -10.27
CA LEU A 94 -0.45 -12.74 -11.31
C LEU A 94 0.71 -11.76 -11.43
N ASN A 95 1.37 -11.72 -12.58
CA ASN A 95 2.45 -10.77 -12.84
C ASN A 95 2.01 -9.80 -13.93
N VAL A 96 2.19 -8.50 -13.68
CA VAL A 96 1.90 -7.41 -14.60
C VAL A 96 3.18 -6.58 -14.73
N SER A 97 3.90 -6.78 -15.83
CA SER A 97 5.16 -6.09 -16.15
C SER A 97 5.01 -5.02 -17.23
N GLY A 98 3.91 -5.06 -17.99
CA GLY A 98 3.55 -4.09 -19.01
C GLY A 98 2.09 -4.23 -19.42
N GLY A 99 1.62 -3.30 -20.26
CA GLY A 99 0.20 -3.22 -20.64
C GLY A 99 -0.70 -2.68 -19.52
N THR A 100 -2.01 -2.74 -19.76
CA THR A 100 -3.04 -2.27 -18.82
C THR A 100 -3.96 -3.43 -18.42
N PHE A 101 -4.07 -3.67 -17.11
CA PHE A 101 -5.08 -4.55 -16.54
C PHE A 101 -6.13 -3.73 -15.79
N THR A 102 -7.35 -3.70 -16.31
CA THR A 102 -8.52 -3.15 -15.62
C THR A 102 -9.37 -4.28 -15.05
N ALA A 103 -9.42 -4.38 -13.72
CA ALA A 103 -10.40 -5.22 -13.05
C ALA A 103 -11.75 -4.50 -12.96
N GLY A 104 -12.81 -5.29 -12.91
CA GLY A 104 -14.16 -4.78 -12.72
C GLY A 104 -14.49 -4.72 -11.24
N THR A 105 -15.78 -4.84 -10.92
CA THR A 105 -16.22 -4.92 -9.53
C THR A 105 -17.49 -5.76 -9.44
N ASP A 106 -17.63 -6.48 -8.33
CA ASP A 106 -18.91 -6.98 -7.84
C ASP A 106 -18.94 -6.85 -6.30
N GLU A 107 -19.72 -7.67 -5.60
CA GLU A 107 -19.81 -7.68 -4.13
C GLU A 107 -18.46 -8.00 -3.45
N LEU A 108 -17.52 -8.63 -4.16
CA LEU A 108 -16.16 -8.90 -3.72
C LEU A 108 -15.17 -7.82 -4.20
N GLY A 109 -15.61 -6.64 -4.65
CA GLY A 109 -14.70 -5.56 -5.06
C GLY A 109 -13.90 -5.88 -6.35
N SER A 110 -12.72 -5.28 -6.52
CA SER A 110 -11.92 -5.43 -7.74
C SER A 110 -10.90 -6.55 -7.68
N PHE A 111 -10.18 -6.67 -6.56
CA PHE A 111 -9.14 -7.68 -6.39
C PHE A 111 -9.24 -8.42 -5.06
N ARG A 112 -8.92 -9.72 -5.11
CA ARG A 112 -8.76 -10.62 -3.96
C ARG A 112 -7.45 -11.38 -4.13
N ILE A 113 -6.40 -10.97 -3.44
CA ILE A 113 -5.07 -11.59 -3.54
C ILE A 113 -4.82 -12.39 -2.27
N GLY A 114 -4.97 -13.72 -2.34
CA GLY A 114 -4.83 -14.62 -1.20
C GLY A 114 -5.84 -14.34 -0.08
N ASP A 115 -6.95 -13.66 -0.38
CA ASP A 115 -7.93 -13.23 0.61
C ASP A 115 -9.18 -14.13 0.64
N TYR A 116 -9.56 -14.79 -0.46
CA TYR A 116 -10.85 -15.47 -0.51
C TYR A 116 -10.73 -16.99 -0.35
N LEU A 117 -11.23 -17.56 0.76
CA LEU A 117 -11.25 -18.99 1.08
C LEU A 117 -9.89 -19.65 1.43
N GLY A 118 -8.84 -18.88 1.68
CA GLY A 118 -7.62 -19.35 2.38
C GLY A 118 -6.44 -19.82 1.52
N GLY A 119 -6.59 -19.88 0.19
CA GLY A 119 -5.48 -20.15 -0.72
C GLY A 119 -4.44 -19.01 -0.73
N PRO A 120 -3.15 -19.30 -0.95
CA PRO A 120 -2.14 -18.26 -1.08
C PRO A 120 -2.22 -17.57 -2.46
N GLY A 121 -2.06 -16.26 -2.46
CA GLY A 121 -2.09 -15.44 -3.66
C GLY A 121 -0.90 -14.48 -3.73
N THR A 122 -0.24 -14.41 -4.88
CA THR A 122 0.82 -13.43 -5.13
C THR A 122 0.52 -12.64 -6.39
N MET A 123 0.57 -11.32 -6.28
CA MET A 123 0.55 -10.42 -7.43
C MET A 123 1.83 -9.59 -7.47
N THR A 124 2.43 -9.43 -8.65
CA THR A 124 3.59 -8.55 -8.87
C THR A 124 3.27 -7.51 -9.93
N LEU A 125 3.37 -6.23 -9.57
CA LEU A 125 3.37 -5.10 -10.48
C LEU A 125 4.81 -4.61 -10.69
N SER A 126 5.23 -4.52 -11.94
CA SER A 126 6.61 -4.18 -12.31
C SER A 126 6.66 -3.45 -13.65
N GLY A 127 7.87 -3.04 -14.07
CA GLY A 127 8.10 -2.43 -15.37
C GLY A 127 7.21 -1.22 -15.61
N THR A 128 6.46 -1.24 -16.73
CA THR A 128 5.51 -0.19 -17.13
C THR A 128 4.06 -0.66 -17.00
N GLY A 129 3.79 -1.73 -16.25
CA GLY A 129 2.44 -2.24 -16.05
C GLY A 129 1.53 -1.21 -15.41
N GLU A 130 0.28 -1.17 -15.84
CA GLU A 130 -0.77 -0.36 -15.24
C GLU A 130 -1.89 -1.28 -14.74
N VAL A 131 -2.30 -1.10 -13.48
CA VAL A 131 -3.43 -1.83 -12.88
C VAL A 131 -4.47 -0.84 -12.42
N ASN A 132 -5.70 -1.00 -12.90
CA ASN A 132 -6.85 -0.18 -12.56
C ASN A 132 -7.83 -1.01 -11.71
N ALA A 133 -8.00 -0.59 -10.46
CA ALA A 133 -8.88 -1.19 -9.47
C ALA A 133 -9.97 -0.16 -9.09
N PRO A 134 -11.15 -0.21 -9.74
CA PRO A 134 -12.21 0.78 -9.50
C PRO A 134 -12.84 0.68 -8.11
N ASN A 135 -12.66 -0.43 -7.40
CA ASN A 135 -13.23 -0.68 -6.08
C ASN A 135 -12.25 -1.49 -5.22
N TYR A 136 -12.63 -1.69 -3.96
CA TYR A 136 -11.96 -2.45 -2.91
C TYR A 136 -10.99 -3.54 -3.42
N THR A 137 -9.75 -3.47 -2.94
CA THR A 137 -8.72 -4.51 -3.13
C THR A 137 -8.35 -5.10 -1.78
N ALA A 138 -8.44 -6.43 -1.62
CA ALA A 138 -7.88 -7.12 -0.47
C ALA A 138 -6.59 -7.87 -0.82
N VAL A 139 -5.60 -7.73 0.06
CA VAL A 139 -4.35 -8.47 0.05
C VAL A 139 -4.27 -9.27 1.34
N GLY A 140 -4.53 -10.57 1.27
CA GLY A 140 -4.53 -11.50 2.39
C GLY A 140 -5.68 -11.25 3.39
N GLY A 141 -5.78 -12.14 4.38
CA GLY A 141 -6.84 -12.11 5.40
C GLY A 141 -7.25 -13.52 5.77
N TRP A 142 -8.01 -14.19 4.89
CA TRP A 142 -8.31 -15.61 5.06
C TRP A 142 -7.12 -16.50 4.70
N GLY A 143 -6.40 -16.15 3.63
CA GLY A 143 -5.15 -16.77 3.21
C GLY A 143 -3.99 -15.78 3.28
N ASN A 144 -2.83 -16.26 2.84
CA ASN A 144 -1.64 -15.40 2.74
C ASN A 144 -1.64 -14.70 1.38
N GLY A 145 -1.80 -13.38 1.40
CA GLY A 145 -1.78 -12.54 0.22
C GLY A 145 -0.50 -11.71 0.16
N THR A 146 0.12 -11.64 -1.01
CA THR A 146 1.28 -10.78 -1.24
C THR A 146 1.10 -9.95 -2.51
N LEU A 147 1.28 -8.63 -2.38
CA LEU A 147 1.34 -7.70 -3.51
C LEU A 147 2.72 -7.04 -3.54
N ASN A 148 3.51 -7.36 -4.56
CA ASN A 148 4.82 -6.77 -4.79
C ASN A 148 4.71 -5.65 -5.83
N ILE A 149 5.23 -4.47 -5.54
CA ILE A 149 5.20 -3.31 -6.43
C ILE A 149 6.62 -2.79 -6.60
N THR A 150 7.24 -3.19 -7.71
CA THR A 150 8.64 -2.87 -8.04
C THR A 150 8.75 -1.81 -9.15
N GLY A 151 7.65 -1.55 -9.84
CA GLY A 151 7.51 -0.61 -10.95
C GLY A 151 6.03 -0.41 -11.28
N GLY A 152 5.72 0.21 -12.42
CA GLY A 152 4.34 0.40 -12.88
C GLY A 152 3.51 1.40 -12.07
N THR A 153 2.21 1.42 -12.37
CA THR A 153 1.21 2.28 -11.70
C THR A 153 0.01 1.45 -11.25
N TRP A 154 -0.31 1.51 -9.96
CA TRP A 154 -1.56 1.00 -9.40
C TRP A 154 -2.53 2.15 -9.17
N ASN A 155 -3.73 2.07 -9.74
CA ASN A 155 -4.79 3.06 -9.58
C ASN A 155 -5.96 2.43 -8.81
N GLN A 156 -6.03 2.68 -7.51
CA GLN A 156 -7.13 2.33 -6.63
C GLN A 156 -8.10 3.52 -6.54
N ALA A 157 -9.28 3.39 -7.15
CA ALA A 157 -10.21 4.52 -7.28
C ALA A 157 -11.11 4.72 -6.05
N ALA A 158 -11.57 3.63 -5.45
CA ALA A 158 -12.49 3.64 -4.32
C ALA A 158 -12.36 2.36 -3.48
N GLY A 159 -12.85 2.39 -2.24
CA GLY A 159 -12.93 1.23 -1.35
C GLY A 159 -11.62 0.87 -0.64
N GLY A 160 -10.52 1.56 -0.96
CA GLY A 160 -9.20 1.35 -0.38
C GLY A 160 -8.50 0.05 -0.81
N ILE A 161 -7.22 0.00 -0.45
CA ILE A 161 -6.42 -1.24 -0.42
C ILE A 161 -6.40 -1.75 1.01
N VAL A 162 -7.02 -2.89 1.26
CA VAL A 162 -7.07 -3.54 2.57
C VAL A 162 -5.98 -4.60 2.67
N VAL A 163 -5.14 -4.48 3.69
CA VAL A 163 -4.00 -5.35 3.92
C VAL A 163 -4.27 -6.23 5.13
N GLY A 164 -4.51 -7.51 4.85
CA GLY A 164 -4.90 -8.51 5.82
C GLY A 164 -6.33 -8.32 6.29
N ASP A 165 -7.30 -8.43 5.38
CA ASP A 165 -8.73 -8.28 5.69
C ASP A 165 -9.12 -9.22 6.84
N HIS A 166 -9.57 -8.64 7.94
CA HIS A 166 -9.84 -9.31 9.20
C HIS A 166 -11.23 -8.87 9.70
N PRO A 167 -12.29 -9.62 9.33
CA PRO A 167 -13.60 -9.45 9.94
C PRO A 167 -13.53 -9.60 11.47
N GLU A 168 -14.15 -8.69 12.20
CA GLU A 168 -14.14 -8.76 13.67
C GLU A 168 -14.77 -10.09 14.16
N GLY A 169 -14.04 -10.81 15.03
CA GLY A 169 -14.55 -11.97 15.75
C GLY A 169 -14.48 -13.33 15.04
N ALA A 170 -13.88 -13.44 13.86
CA ALA A 170 -13.62 -14.75 13.24
C ALA A 170 -12.14 -15.17 13.33
N GLY A 171 -11.89 -16.48 13.40
CA GLY A 171 -10.57 -17.08 13.60
C GLY A 171 -9.71 -17.05 12.34
N PHE A 172 -9.44 -15.87 11.79
CA PHE A 172 -8.59 -15.68 10.62
C PHE A 172 -7.14 -16.04 10.92
N THR A 173 -6.49 -16.68 9.93
CA THR A 173 -5.11 -17.20 10.08
C THR A 173 -4.18 -16.69 8.99
N GLY A 174 -4.72 -16.05 7.95
CA GLY A 174 -3.94 -15.47 6.86
C GLY A 174 -3.37 -14.11 7.24
N ARG A 175 -2.51 -13.58 6.36
CA ARG A 175 -1.90 -12.26 6.53
C ARG A 175 -1.73 -11.59 5.17
N GLY A 176 -1.85 -10.26 5.17
CA GLY A 176 -1.54 -9.43 4.01
C GLY A 176 -0.14 -8.85 4.05
N ASP A 177 0.57 -8.90 2.93
CA ASP A 177 1.86 -8.23 2.75
C ASP A 177 1.88 -7.41 1.45
N ILE A 178 2.11 -6.11 1.57
CA ILE A 178 2.42 -5.24 0.42
C ILE A 178 3.88 -4.83 0.51
N ASN A 179 4.63 -5.08 -0.55
CA ASN A 179 6.04 -4.73 -0.66
C ASN A 179 6.25 -3.76 -1.82
N GLN A 180 6.26 -2.47 -1.52
CA GLN A 180 6.52 -1.43 -2.51
C GLN A 180 7.98 -1.02 -2.47
N SER A 181 8.74 -1.39 -3.49
CA SER A 181 10.15 -0.97 -3.69
C SER A 181 10.32 -0.02 -4.88
N GLY A 182 9.27 0.17 -5.69
CA GLY A 182 9.25 1.10 -6.82
C GLY A 182 7.81 1.44 -7.23
N GLY A 183 7.66 2.00 -8.43
CA GLY A 183 6.36 2.35 -9.00
C GLY A 183 5.58 3.41 -8.23
N THR A 184 4.35 3.64 -8.68
CA THR A 184 3.39 4.57 -8.06
C THR A 184 2.12 3.82 -7.68
N VAL A 185 1.65 4.03 -6.45
CA VAL A 185 0.33 3.59 -6.00
C VAL A 185 -0.51 4.83 -5.75
N ASN A 186 -1.56 5.02 -6.53
CA ASN A 186 -2.58 6.05 -6.32
C ASN A 186 -3.77 5.38 -5.64
N ALA A 187 -4.02 5.68 -4.37
CA ALA A 187 -5.14 5.14 -3.62
C ALA A 187 -6.01 6.23 -3.00
N ASP A 188 -7.29 5.93 -2.86
CA ASP A 188 -8.17 6.67 -1.95
C ASP A 188 -7.72 6.41 -0.51
N ALA A 189 -7.55 5.15 -0.11
CA ALA A 189 -7.06 4.80 1.21
C ALA A 189 -6.21 3.53 1.20
N VAL A 190 -5.33 3.41 2.22
CA VAL A 190 -4.72 2.15 2.62
C VAL A 190 -5.27 1.80 4.00
N LEU A 191 -5.88 0.62 4.14
CA LEU A 191 -6.48 0.15 5.38
C LEU A 191 -5.69 -1.07 5.86
N LEU A 192 -4.89 -0.90 6.90
CA LEU A 192 -4.05 -1.94 7.48
C LEU A 192 -4.82 -2.60 8.61
N GLN A 193 -5.11 -3.87 8.45
CA GLN A 193 -5.77 -4.68 9.47
C GLN A 193 -4.79 -5.76 9.94
N GLN A 194 -4.94 -7.04 9.57
CA GLN A 194 -3.98 -8.08 9.94
C GLN A 194 -2.86 -8.22 8.91
N GLY A 195 -2.10 -7.15 8.70
CA GLY A 195 -1.15 -7.10 7.59
C GLY A 195 -0.07 -6.04 7.70
N THR A 196 0.80 -6.01 6.69
CA THR A 196 1.91 -5.07 6.64
C THR A 196 2.08 -4.46 5.27
N TYR A 197 2.25 -3.15 5.25
CA TYR A 197 2.68 -2.41 4.07
C TYR A 197 4.10 -1.90 4.28
N ASN A 198 5.01 -2.40 3.45
CA ASN A 198 6.41 -2.01 3.42
C ASN A 198 6.67 -1.03 2.28
N LEU A 199 6.82 0.26 2.62
CA LEU A 199 7.16 1.32 1.69
C LEU A 199 8.69 1.48 1.61
N ASN A 200 9.33 0.52 0.93
CA ASN A 200 10.77 0.40 0.72
C ASN A 200 11.31 1.27 -0.43
N GLY A 201 10.42 1.86 -1.23
CA GLY A 201 10.75 2.69 -2.38
C GLY A 201 9.48 3.12 -3.11
N GLY A 202 9.61 3.76 -4.27
CA GLY A 202 8.46 4.25 -5.03
C GLY A 202 7.69 5.38 -4.33
N THR A 203 6.47 5.64 -4.82
CA THR A 203 5.55 6.63 -4.23
C THR A 203 4.19 6.01 -3.94
N LEU A 204 3.70 6.16 -2.72
CA LEU A 204 2.32 5.91 -2.33
C LEU A 204 1.61 7.26 -2.19
N VAL A 205 0.68 7.56 -3.09
CA VAL A 205 -0.21 8.72 -3.01
C VAL A 205 -1.54 8.24 -2.42
N THR A 206 -1.91 8.73 -1.25
CA THR A 206 -3.13 8.29 -0.54
C THR A 206 -3.79 9.42 0.23
N GLU A 207 -5.07 9.28 0.57
CA GLU A 207 -5.75 10.19 1.50
C GLU A 207 -5.39 9.86 2.95
N ALA A 208 -5.19 8.58 3.27
CA ALA A 208 -4.72 8.13 4.58
C ALA A 208 -4.12 6.71 4.54
N VAL A 209 -3.34 6.38 5.56
CA VAL A 209 -2.99 5.01 5.96
C VAL A 209 -3.62 4.75 7.32
N ALA A 210 -4.75 4.05 7.34
CA ALA A 210 -5.57 3.86 8.53
C ALA A 210 -5.58 2.40 9.01
N ASP A 211 -5.97 2.20 10.26
CA ASP A 211 -6.49 0.91 10.74
C ASP A 211 -8.02 1.04 10.91
N THR A 212 -8.74 -0.03 10.58
CA THR A 212 -10.21 -0.09 10.64
C THR A 212 -10.73 -1.29 11.43
N SER A 213 -9.86 -2.06 12.11
CA SER A 213 -10.27 -3.26 12.86
C SER A 213 -9.73 -3.24 14.29
N SER A 214 -10.62 -3.05 15.25
CA SER A 214 -10.31 -2.81 16.67
C SER A 214 -9.53 -3.92 17.41
N GLY A 215 -9.38 -5.10 16.79
CA GLY A 215 -8.61 -6.23 17.31
C GLY A 215 -7.55 -6.80 16.36
N ALA A 216 -7.31 -6.14 15.22
CA ALA A 216 -6.22 -6.52 14.31
C ALA A 216 -4.93 -5.73 14.67
N THR A 217 -3.83 -5.98 13.96
CA THR A 217 -2.60 -5.20 14.15
C THR A 217 -1.99 -4.89 12.79
N GLY A 218 -2.25 -3.68 12.32
CA GLY A 218 -1.76 -3.17 11.05
C GLY A 218 -0.38 -2.54 11.22
N VAL A 219 0.57 -2.94 10.38
CA VAL A 219 1.94 -2.39 10.42
C VAL A 219 2.25 -1.61 9.16
N PHE A 220 2.61 -0.34 9.32
CA PHE A 220 3.13 0.50 8.25
C PHE A 220 4.63 0.74 8.44
N ASN A 221 5.44 0.20 7.54
CA ASN A 221 6.89 0.37 7.55
C ASN A 221 7.29 1.38 6.47
N MET A 222 7.97 2.46 6.88
CA MET A 222 8.60 3.41 5.97
C MET A 222 10.10 3.14 5.90
N ASN A 223 10.61 2.89 4.70
CA ASN A 223 11.99 2.45 4.50
C ASN A 223 12.57 2.95 3.17
N GLY A 224 12.44 4.26 2.91
CA GLY A 224 13.01 4.93 1.73
C GLY A 224 12.02 5.22 0.60
N GLY A 225 10.77 4.76 0.68
CA GLY A 225 9.70 5.22 -0.23
C GLY A 225 9.05 6.53 0.21
N THR A 226 8.33 7.17 -0.72
CA THR A 226 7.63 8.44 -0.49
C THR A 226 6.15 8.20 -0.21
N LEU A 227 5.66 8.62 0.95
CA LEU A 227 4.24 8.76 1.23
C LEU A 227 3.80 10.18 0.88
N ARG A 228 2.89 10.32 -0.08
CA ARG A 228 2.42 11.61 -0.59
C ARG A 228 0.94 11.85 -0.27
N ALA A 229 0.64 13.03 0.27
CA ALA A 229 -0.72 13.44 0.59
C ALA A 229 -1.53 13.74 -0.67
N ARG A 230 -2.74 13.17 -0.76
CA ARG A 230 -3.72 13.46 -1.83
C ARG A 230 -4.64 14.63 -1.48
N VAL A 231 -4.99 14.77 -0.20
CA VAL A 231 -5.95 15.75 0.33
C VAL A 231 -5.45 16.30 1.66
N ASN A 232 -6.09 17.36 2.15
CA ASN A 232 -5.92 17.76 3.55
C ASN A 232 -6.49 16.66 4.44
N GLN A 233 -5.75 16.21 5.45
CA GLN A 233 -6.15 15.09 6.29
C GLN A 233 -5.68 15.26 7.74
N ALA A 234 -6.62 15.36 8.67
CA ALA A 234 -6.36 15.46 10.10
C ALA A 234 -5.82 14.15 10.70
N ASP A 235 -6.04 13.02 10.04
CA ASP A 235 -5.56 11.72 10.49
C ASP A 235 -4.88 10.94 9.36
N PHE A 236 -3.74 11.45 8.90
CA PHE A 236 -3.07 10.96 7.70
C PHE A 236 -2.44 9.57 7.89
N ILE A 237 -1.94 9.28 9.09
CA ILE A 237 -1.49 7.94 9.49
C ILE A 237 -2.12 7.57 10.83
N GLN A 238 -2.86 6.46 10.84
CA GLN A 238 -3.53 5.90 12.01
C GLN A 238 -3.28 4.39 12.22
N ALA A 239 -2.36 3.77 11.47
CA ALA A 239 -2.02 2.35 11.63
C ALA A 239 -1.61 2.00 13.08
N ASP A 240 -1.80 0.75 13.51
CA ASP A 240 -1.44 0.32 14.87
C ASP A 240 0.03 0.50 15.19
N THR A 241 0.87 0.11 14.24
CA THR A 241 2.32 0.24 14.33
C THR A 241 2.84 1.00 13.12
N VAL A 242 3.59 2.06 13.39
CA VAL A 242 4.27 2.85 12.36
C VAL A 242 5.76 2.88 12.67
N GLU A 243 6.56 2.26 11.80
CA GLU A 243 8.00 2.12 12.00
C GLU A 243 8.79 2.77 10.87
N ILE A 244 9.74 3.63 11.24
CA ILE A 244 10.73 4.22 10.36
C ILE A 244 11.98 3.35 10.41
N LYS A 245 12.14 2.53 9.37
CA LYS A 245 13.31 1.65 9.19
C LYS A 245 14.53 2.46 8.74
N SER A 246 15.68 1.81 8.62
CA SER A 246 16.97 2.48 8.33
C SER A 246 16.99 3.29 7.01
N GLY A 247 16.13 2.99 6.05
CA GLY A 247 15.96 3.79 4.82
C GLY A 247 15.25 5.14 5.04
N GLY A 248 14.65 5.36 6.21
CA GLY A 248 13.96 6.59 6.57
C GLY A 248 12.53 6.71 6.02
N ALA A 249 11.82 7.71 6.54
CA ALA A 249 10.50 8.12 6.07
C ALA A 249 10.64 9.35 5.19
N ILE A 250 9.96 9.36 4.04
CA ILE A 250 9.79 10.54 3.21
C ILE A 250 8.29 10.85 3.16
N ILE A 251 7.89 11.98 3.74
CA ILE A 251 6.51 12.45 3.74
C ILE A 251 6.43 13.71 2.87
N ASP A 252 5.77 13.58 1.72
CA ASP A 252 5.52 14.66 0.78
C ASP A 252 4.09 15.17 0.97
N THR A 253 3.94 16.37 1.53
CA THR A 253 2.61 16.95 1.75
C THR A 253 2.00 17.49 0.46
N ALA A 254 2.72 17.50 -0.66
CA ALA A 254 2.40 18.35 -1.79
C ALA A 254 2.09 19.77 -1.27
N ASP A 255 0.93 20.31 -1.57
CA ASP A 255 0.39 21.59 -1.10
C ASP A 255 -0.67 21.44 0.03
N LYS A 256 -0.73 20.27 0.69
CA LYS A 256 -1.78 19.91 1.67
C LYS A 256 -1.34 20.08 3.12
N GLU A 257 -2.32 20.18 4.00
CA GLU A 257 -2.15 20.09 5.45
C GLU A 257 -2.51 18.69 5.93
N VAL A 258 -1.56 17.98 6.51
CA VAL A 258 -1.74 16.63 7.04
C VAL A 258 -1.22 16.50 8.46
N SER A 259 -1.91 15.71 9.28
CA SER A 259 -1.52 15.45 10.67
C SER A 259 -1.30 13.96 10.93
N ILE A 260 -0.28 13.65 11.72
CA ILE A 260 0.03 12.31 12.21
C ILE A 260 -0.14 12.32 13.72
N ASN A 261 -1.24 11.71 14.16
CA ASN A 261 -1.58 11.57 15.58
C ASN A 261 -0.97 10.29 16.18
N LYS A 262 -0.62 9.32 15.34
CA LYS A 262 0.01 8.07 15.76
C LYS A 262 1.50 8.25 16.03
N GLY A 263 1.98 7.68 17.14
CA GLY A 263 3.42 7.61 17.43
C GLY A 263 4.17 6.84 16.34
N MET A 264 5.33 7.38 15.94
CA MET A 264 6.24 6.74 14.98
C MET A 264 7.53 6.36 15.71
N SER A 265 8.02 5.14 15.52
CA SER A 265 9.23 4.63 16.17
C SER A 265 10.26 4.14 15.14
N GLY A 266 11.41 3.64 15.58
CA GLY A 266 12.41 3.03 14.72
C GLY A 266 13.74 3.80 14.65
N SER A 267 14.70 3.25 13.92
CA SER A 267 16.07 3.80 13.84
C SER A 267 16.26 4.82 12.70
N GLY A 268 15.34 4.90 11.75
CA GLY A 268 15.43 5.84 10.64
C GLY A 268 15.02 7.27 10.97
N GLY A 269 15.29 8.17 10.03
CA GLY A 269 14.95 9.59 10.12
C GLY A 269 13.72 9.98 9.29
N LEU A 270 13.25 11.21 9.48
CA LEU A 270 12.11 11.79 8.77
C LEU A 270 12.57 12.88 7.78
N THR A 271 12.14 12.78 6.53
CA THR A 271 12.26 13.86 5.53
C THR A 271 10.89 14.40 5.18
N LYS A 272 10.66 15.68 5.47
CA LYS A 272 9.46 16.43 5.07
C LYS A 272 9.70 17.13 3.73
N LYS A 273 8.80 16.89 2.77
CA LYS A 273 8.73 17.52 1.44
C LYS A 273 7.37 18.18 1.20
N GLY A 274 7.28 18.97 0.12
CA GLY A 274 6.06 19.67 -0.29
C GLY A 274 5.86 20.98 0.45
N SER A 275 5.27 21.97 -0.22
CA SER A 275 5.00 23.31 0.31
C SER A 275 3.95 23.35 1.44
N GLY A 276 3.14 22.28 1.57
CA GLY A 276 2.15 22.13 2.62
C GLY A 276 2.73 21.91 4.03
N MET A 277 1.84 21.64 4.98
CA MET A 277 2.18 21.47 6.40
C MET A 277 2.04 20.01 6.84
N LEU A 278 3.08 19.49 7.49
CA LEU A 278 3.01 18.22 8.22
C LEU A 278 2.96 18.53 9.70
N LYS A 279 1.92 18.09 10.39
CA LYS A 279 1.76 18.22 11.83
C LYS A 279 1.99 16.87 12.52
N LEU A 280 2.83 16.88 13.54
CA LEU A 280 3.16 15.72 14.37
C LEU A 280 2.60 15.96 15.77
N VAL A 281 1.61 15.16 16.16
CA VAL A 281 0.87 15.30 17.44
C VAL A 281 1.14 14.12 18.37
N GLY A 282 1.38 12.94 17.81
CA GLY A 282 1.66 11.73 18.57
C GLY A 282 2.99 11.80 19.32
N VAL A 283 3.20 10.86 20.24
CA VAL A 283 4.52 10.67 20.84
C VAL A 283 5.40 9.93 19.84
N HIS A 284 6.28 10.66 19.15
CA HIS A 284 7.24 10.09 18.21
C HIS A 284 8.55 9.73 18.95
N THR A 285 9.15 8.59 18.60
CA THR A 285 10.34 8.03 19.26
C THR A 285 11.40 7.51 18.27
N TYR A 286 11.25 7.84 16.98
CA TYR A 286 12.29 7.53 15.99
C TYR A 286 13.58 8.29 16.32
N THR A 287 14.73 7.64 16.13
CA THR A 287 16.02 8.20 16.59
C THR A 287 16.86 8.81 15.47
N GLY A 288 16.53 8.56 14.20
CA GLY A 288 17.20 9.19 13.07
C GLY A 288 16.84 10.67 12.92
N SER A 289 17.67 11.41 12.19
CA SER A 289 17.52 12.86 12.03
C SER A 289 16.24 13.25 11.27
N THR A 290 15.74 14.45 11.58
CA THR A 290 14.62 15.10 10.90
C THR A 290 15.14 16.17 9.95
N THR A 291 14.68 16.15 8.70
CA THR A 291 15.05 17.12 7.65
C THR A 291 13.80 17.72 7.05
N VAL A 292 13.71 19.06 7.02
CA VAL A 292 12.63 19.79 6.33
C VAL A 292 13.20 20.36 5.04
N GLN A 293 12.76 19.83 3.90
CA GLN A 293 13.20 20.31 2.58
C GLN A 293 12.31 21.43 2.04
N GLU A 294 11.02 21.38 2.37
CA GLU A 294 10.03 22.36 1.92
C GLU A 294 8.83 22.42 2.88
N GLY A 295 8.15 23.56 2.90
CA GLY A 295 6.96 23.81 3.70
C GLY A 295 7.27 23.88 5.19
N THR A 296 6.30 23.49 6.00
CA THR A 296 6.39 23.54 7.47
C THR A 296 6.19 22.15 8.06
N LEU A 297 7.10 21.77 8.96
CA LEU A 297 6.91 20.68 9.90
C LEU A 297 6.54 21.27 11.26
N ARG A 298 5.33 20.98 11.75
CA ARG A 298 4.86 21.42 13.07
C ARG A 298 4.88 20.27 14.06
N ILE A 299 5.55 20.45 15.20
CA ILE A 299 5.39 19.58 16.37
C ILE A 299 4.38 20.23 17.31
N GLU A 300 3.36 19.48 17.72
CA GLU A 300 2.45 19.91 18.77
C GLU A 300 2.58 19.01 19.99
N ALA A 301 3.00 19.62 21.09
CA ALA A 301 3.01 19.02 22.41
C ALA A 301 2.09 19.81 23.34
N ALA A 302 1.75 19.23 24.50
CA ALA A 302 0.83 19.87 25.45
C ALA A 302 1.30 21.27 25.91
N ASN A 303 2.61 21.52 25.97
CA ASN A 303 3.21 22.75 26.49
C ASN A 303 3.91 23.61 25.43
N PHE A 304 4.04 23.15 24.18
CA PHE A 304 4.67 23.94 23.11
C PHE A 304 4.17 23.59 21.71
N THR A 305 4.33 24.55 20.80
CA THR A 305 4.29 24.32 19.35
C THR A 305 5.66 24.66 18.78
N ALA A 306 6.18 23.82 17.87
CA ALA A 306 7.44 24.06 17.19
C ALA A 306 7.27 23.96 15.68
N ASP A 307 7.51 25.06 14.97
CA ASP A 307 7.45 25.13 13.50
C ASP A 307 8.86 25.11 12.93
N ALA A 308 9.19 24.04 12.22
CA ALA A 308 10.43 23.91 11.46
C ALA A 308 10.17 24.14 9.97
N THR A 309 10.96 25.04 9.39
CA THR A 309 11.10 25.28 7.96
C THR A 309 12.55 24.92 7.55
N PRO A 310 12.91 24.98 6.27
CA PRO A 310 14.30 24.73 5.87
C PRO A 310 15.34 25.66 6.50
N SER A 311 14.94 26.85 6.98
CA SER A 311 15.85 27.88 7.50
C SER A 311 15.60 28.32 8.94
N ALA A 312 14.47 27.96 9.53
CA ALA A 312 14.06 28.42 10.85
C ALA A 312 13.37 27.32 11.67
N LEU A 313 13.57 27.38 12.98
CA LEU A 313 12.83 26.64 14.00
C LEU A 313 12.27 27.65 15.00
N ASP A 314 10.95 27.83 15.02
CA ASP A 314 10.27 28.72 15.95
C ASP A 314 9.52 27.90 17.01
N VAL A 315 9.88 28.07 18.29
CA VAL A 315 9.28 27.35 19.42
C VAL A 315 8.48 28.32 20.29
N VAL A 316 7.20 28.00 20.49
CA VAL A 316 6.26 28.80 21.30
C VAL A 316 5.77 27.97 22.47
N PHE A 317 6.11 28.39 23.69
CA PHE A 317 5.63 27.76 24.92
C PHE A 317 4.32 28.39 25.40
N THR A 318 3.35 27.56 25.80
CA THR A 318 2.08 28.03 26.42
C THR A 318 2.25 28.42 27.89
N SER A 319 3.25 27.85 28.55
CA SER A 319 3.79 28.29 29.83
C SER A 319 5.29 27.99 29.89
N ALA A 320 6.05 28.77 30.66
CA ALA A 320 7.49 28.56 30.78
C ALA A 320 7.81 27.10 31.17
N PRO A 321 8.72 26.43 30.44
CA PRO A 321 9.10 25.05 30.76
C PRO A 321 9.86 25.02 32.09
N ALA A 322 9.87 23.85 32.75
CA ALA A 322 10.75 23.62 33.88
C ALA A 322 12.22 23.66 33.43
N ASP A 323 13.12 24.04 34.34
CA ASP A 323 14.55 24.08 34.05
C ASP A 323 15.08 22.66 33.74
N GLY A 324 15.83 22.51 32.65
CA GLY A 324 16.38 21.24 32.19
C GLY A 324 16.53 21.15 30.67
N GLN A 325 16.89 19.95 30.18
CA GLN A 325 16.93 19.68 28.75
C GLN A 325 15.55 19.18 28.29
N LEU A 326 14.99 19.83 27.26
CA LEU A 326 13.73 19.43 26.63
C LEU A 326 13.98 19.05 25.17
N ALA A 327 13.61 17.83 24.79
CA ALA A 327 13.63 17.41 23.39
C ALA A 327 12.39 17.96 22.66
N ILE A 328 12.63 18.75 21.61
CA ILE A 328 11.56 19.27 20.73
C ILE A 328 11.23 18.28 19.61
N PHE A 329 12.24 17.61 19.08
CA PHE A 329 12.12 16.54 18.08
C PHE A 329 12.66 15.23 18.65
N PRO A 330 12.15 14.08 18.20
CA PRO A 330 12.64 12.77 18.66
C PRO A 330 14.04 12.41 18.11
N GLY A 331 14.45 13.05 17.01
CA GLY A 331 15.80 13.02 16.46
C GLY A 331 16.44 14.41 16.39
N THR A 332 17.62 14.51 15.78
CA THR A 332 18.27 15.80 15.53
C THR A 332 17.68 16.50 14.31
N LEU A 333 17.50 17.82 14.38
CA LEU A 333 17.10 18.63 13.23
C LEU A 333 18.33 18.94 12.36
N ASN A 334 18.28 18.58 11.08
CA ASN A 334 19.34 18.84 10.11
C ASN A 334 19.20 20.23 9.47
N GLY A 335 20.30 20.75 8.91
CA GLY A 335 20.32 22.01 8.15
C GLY A 335 20.66 23.26 8.96
N SER A 336 20.89 23.12 10.28
CA SER A 336 21.27 24.22 11.18
C SER A 336 20.37 25.46 11.03
N PRO A 337 19.05 25.32 11.20
CA PRO A 337 18.14 26.45 11.10
C PRO A 337 18.43 27.49 12.18
N THR A 338 18.01 28.73 11.93
CA THR A 338 17.95 29.75 12.98
C THR A 338 16.89 29.33 13.99
N VAL A 339 17.21 29.36 15.28
CA VAL A 339 16.28 28.91 16.33
C VAL A 339 15.78 30.12 17.12
N SER A 340 14.46 30.20 17.32
CA SER A 340 13.81 31.22 18.14
C SER A 340 12.90 30.58 19.19
N PHE A 341 12.81 31.23 20.36
CA PHE A 341 12.01 30.75 21.48
C PHE A 341 11.17 31.89 22.06
N THR A 342 9.90 31.60 22.35
CA THR A 342 8.97 32.55 22.99
C THR A 342 8.18 31.86 24.11
N GLY A 343 7.73 32.64 25.11
CA GLY A 343 7.03 32.10 26.29
C GLY A 343 7.94 31.58 27.40
N LEU A 344 9.23 31.96 27.41
CA LEU A 344 10.21 31.60 28.43
C LEU A 344 10.11 32.50 29.69
N ALA A 345 10.52 31.97 30.85
CA ALA A 345 10.66 32.74 32.07
C ALA A 345 11.91 33.64 32.07
N ALA A 346 11.97 34.61 32.98
CA ALA A 346 13.14 35.47 33.12
C ALA A 346 14.40 34.65 33.45
N GLY A 347 15.44 34.77 32.63
CA GLY A 347 16.71 34.05 32.78
C GLY A 347 16.81 32.73 32.01
N GLN A 348 15.71 32.24 31.41
CA GLN A 348 15.75 31.10 30.50
C GLN A 348 16.22 31.52 29.11
N THR A 349 17.12 30.74 28.53
CA THR A 349 17.60 30.86 27.14
C THR A 349 17.45 29.50 26.46
N GLY A 350 17.19 29.47 25.16
CA GLY A 350 17.12 28.23 24.39
C GLY A 350 18.41 27.84 23.69
#